data_AF-A0A9P3WHN6-F1
#
_entry.id   AF-A0A9P3WHN6-F1
#
_cell.length_a   1.000
_cell.length_b   1.000
_cell.length_c   1.000
_cell.angle_alpha   90.00
_cell.angle_beta   90.00
_cell.angle_gamma   90.00
#
_symmetry.space_group_name_H-M   'P 1'
#
loop_
_entity.id
_entity.type
_entity.pdbx_description
1 polymer ?
#
loop_
_entity_poly.entity_id
_entity_poly.type
_entity_poly.pdbx_seq_one_letter_code
_entity_poly.pdbx_strand_id
1 'polypeptide(L)'
;MIKDVKESLVELVMGDAILELLEADAPISHGALIAQLARNLEQEQRESRREAILAAINEIQESIKLIDRTEEKRTRWNQQTVKNSKMLQLNIASQGVGDKKH
;
A
#
# COMPACT_ATOMS: atom_id res chain seq x y z
N MET A 1 7.33 21.12 -17.99
CA MET A 1 6.47 20.95 -16.80
C MET A 1 7.25 21.50 -15.62
N ILE A 2 6.81 22.61 -15.02
CA ILE A 2 7.44 23.16 -13.81
C ILE A 2 6.78 22.41 -12.64
N LYS A 3 7.50 21.50 -11.98
CA LYS A 3 7.01 20.92 -10.72
C LYS A 3 6.88 22.04 -9.69
N ASP A 4 5.84 22.01 -8.86
CA ASP A 4 5.70 22.97 -7.77
C ASP A 4 6.92 22.84 -6.84
N VAL A 5 7.46 23.97 -6.39
CA VAL A 5 8.62 24.01 -5.47
C VAL A 5 8.32 23.20 -4.20
N LYS A 6 7.05 23.16 -3.75
CA LYS A 6 6.64 22.37 -2.59
C LYS A 6 6.71 20.86 -2.85
N GLU A 7 6.20 20.39 -3.99
CA GLU A 7 6.32 18.97 -4.39
C GLU A 7 7.79 18.56 -4.51
N SER A 8 8.62 19.44 -5.09
CA SER A 8 10.05 19.18 -5.19
C SER A 8 10.74 19.06 -3.83
N LEU A 9 10.28 19.80 -2.81
CA LEU A 9 10.85 19.72 -1.47
C LEU A 9 10.40 18.44 -0.74
N VAL A 10 9.17 17.99 -0.97
CA VAL A 10 8.63 16.73 -0.45
C VAL A 10 9.40 15.53 -1.02
N GLU A 11 9.62 15.51 -2.34
CA GLU A 11 10.44 14.48 -3.00
C GLU A 11 11.89 14.47 -2.46
N LEU A 12 12.46 15.65 -2.22
CA LEU A 12 13.81 15.80 -1.69
C LEU A 12 13.92 15.21 -0.27
N VAL A 13 13.03 15.57 0.65
CA VAL A 13 13.10 15.07 2.03
C VAL A 13 12.84 13.56 2.13
N MET A 14 12.03 13.00 1.22
CA MET A 14 11.88 11.55 1.10
C MET A 14 13.17 10.90 0.60
N GLY A 15 13.82 11.49 -0.42
CA GLY A 15 15.10 11.02 -0.93
C GLY A 15 16.19 11.01 0.15
N ASP A 16 16.32 12.10 0.90
CA ASP A 16 17.27 12.23 2.02
C ASP A 16 17.03 11.12 3.07
N ALA A 17 15.78 10.91 3.48
CA ALA A 17 15.45 9.90 4.48
C ALA A 17 15.71 8.46 3.98
N ILE A 18 15.51 8.18 2.68
CA ILE A 18 15.87 6.89 2.09
C ILE A 18 17.39 6.69 2.10
N LEU A 19 18.16 7.72 1.75
CA LEU A 19 19.62 7.66 1.79
C LEU A 19 20.13 7.41 3.21
N GLU A 20 19.59 8.09 4.22
CA GLU A 20 19.94 7.87 5.62
C GLU A 20 19.67 6.43 6.08
N LEU A 21 18.56 5.82 5.63
CA LEU A 21 18.27 4.42 5.92
C LEU A 21 19.25 3.47 5.22
N LEU A 22 19.63 3.75 3.97
CA LEU A 22 20.62 2.95 3.23
C LEU A 22 22.01 3.04 3.88
N GLU A 23 22.43 4.23 4.30
CA GLU A 23 23.71 4.45 4.97
C GLU A 23 23.78 3.75 6.33
N ALA A 24 22.65 3.63 7.02
CA ALA A 24 22.54 2.93 8.30
C ALA A 24 22.37 1.40 8.17
N ASP A 25 22.39 0.84 6.95
CA ASP A 25 22.02 -0.56 6.67
C ASP A 25 20.66 -0.96 7.28
N ALA A 26 19.73 0.00 7.28
CA ALA A 26 18.40 -0.14 7.86
C ALA A 26 17.37 -0.63 6.82
N PRO A 27 16.30 -1.34 7.25
CA PRO A 27 15.28 -1.82 6.33
C PRO A 27 14.56 -0.69 5.57
N ILE A 28 14.44 -0.82 4.25
CA ILE A 28 13.65 0.10 3.42
C ILE A 28 12.19 -0.37 3.38
N SER A 29 11.38 0.18 4.28
CA SER A 29 9.93 -0.10 4.39
C SER A 29 9.16 1.17 4.71
N HIS A 30 7.85 1.20 4.46
CA HIS A 30 7.01 2.35 4.79
C HIS A 30 7.13 2.75 6.27
N GLY A 31 7.15 1.78 7.19
CA GLY A 31 7.31 2.04 8.62
C GLY A 31 8.68 2.61 8.99
N ALA A 32 9.75 2.08 8.40
CA ALA A 32 11.10 2.60 8.62
C ALA A 32 11.28 4.02 8.07
N LEU A 33 10.70 4.31 6.90
CA LEU A 33 10.73 5.63 6.27
C LEU A 33 9.95 6.66 7.11
N ILE A 34 8.76 6.31 7.61
CA ILE A 34 7.99 7.17 8.53
C ILE A 34 8.81 7.44 9.80
N ALA A 35 9.46 6.43 10.38
CA ALA A 35 10.26 6.59 11.58
C ALA A 35 11.49 7.48 11.35
N GLN A 36 12.15 7.37 10.19
CA GLN A 36 13.27 8.25 9.83
C GLN A 36 12.80 9.69 9.62
N LEU A 37 11.72 9.90 8.87
CA LEU A 37 11.14 11.23 8.66
C LEU A 37 10.69 11.89 9.98
N ALA A 38 10.14 11.12 10.92
CA ALA A 38 9.78 11.63 12.24
C ALA A 38 11.01 12.13 13.04
N ARG A 39 12.13 11.38 13.00
CA ARG A 39 13.40 11.84 13.59
C ARG A 39 13.91 13.12 12.93
N ASN A 40 13.81 13.19 11.60
CA ASN A 40 14.23 14.38 10.85
C ASN A 40 13.38 15.59 11.22
N LEU A 41 12.07 15.40 11.45
CA LEU A 41 11.16 16.46 11.88
C LEU A 41 11.51 17.03 13.27
N GLU A 42 11.96 16.19 14.21
CA GLU A 42 12.35 16.60 15.56
C GLU A 42 13.58 17.52 15.56
N GLN A 43 14.49 17.34 14.59
CA GLN A 43 15.74 18.09 14.48
C GLN A 43 15.65 19.27 13.50
N GLU A 44 14.61 19.34 12.68
CA GLU A 44 14.46 20.35 11.63
C GLU A 44 13.97 21.70 12.17
N GLN A 45 14.69 22.77 11.79
CA GLN A 45 14.37 24.14 12.20
C GLN A 45 13.69 24.96 11.09
N ARG A 46 13.90 24.59 9.82
CA ARG A 46 13.33 25.30 8.68
C ARG A 46 11.88 24.91 8.50
N GLU A 47 10.98 25.85 8.75
CA GLU A 47 9.53 25.65 8.67
C GLU A 47 9.07 25.01 7.35
N SER A 48 9.53 25.52 6.21
CA SER A 48 9.26 24.94 4.89
C SER A 48 9.67 23.46 4.76
N ARG A 49 10.79 23.07 5.38
CA ARG A 49 11.26 21.67 5.37
C ARG A 49 10.46 20.82 6.36
N ARG A 50 10.05 21.36 7.51
CA ARG A 50 9.11 20.69 8.43
C ARG A 50 7.77 20.40 7.77
N GLU A 51 7.21 21.36 7.04
CA GLU A 51 5.99 21.17 6.26
C GLU A 51 6.15 20.06 5.22
N ALA A 52 7.28 20.04 4.50
CA ALA A 52 7.56 18.99 3.53
C ALA A 52 7.71 17.61 4.17
N ILE A 53 8.36 17.51 5.33
CA ILE A 53 8.49 16.25 6.07
C ILE A 53 7.12 15.74 6.53
N LEU A 54 6.25 16.62 7.04
CA LEU A 54 4.89 16.27 7.42
C LEU A 54 4.05 15.81 6.22
N ALA A 55 4.18 16.50 5.08
CA ALA A 55 3.52 16.10 3.84
C ALA A 55 3.99 14.72 3.36
N ALA A 56 5.30 14.48 3.36
CA ALA A 56 5.88 13.17 3.03
C ALA A 56 5.34 12.05 3.92
N ILE A 57 5.29 12.26 5.25
CA ILE A 57 4.73 11.28 6.19
C ILE A 57 3.26 10.98 5.84
N ASN A 58 2.45 12.01 5.56
CA ASN A 58 1.05 11.83 5.20
C ASN A 58 0.90 11.07 3.87
N GLU A 59 1.69 11.37 2.85
CA GLU A 59 1.67 10.67 1.56
C GLU A 59 1.96 9.18 1.71
N ILE A 60 2.95 8.83 2.54
CA ILE A 60 3.31 7.44 2.83
C ILE A 60 2.18 6.75 3.62
N GLN A 61 1.54 7.43 4.57
CA GLN A 61 0.41 6.87 5.30
C GLN A 61 -0.82 6.62 4.40
N GLU A 62 -1.11 7.54 3.48
CA GLU A 62 -2.18 7.35 2.50
C GLU A 62 -1.85 6.24 1.50
N SER A 63 -0.59 6.08 1.10
CA SER A 63 -0.18 4.97 0.23
C SER A 63 -0.39 3.60 0.89
N ILE A 64 -0.09 3.46 2.19
CA ILE A 64 -0.39 2.24 2.97
C ILE A 64 -1.89 1.95 2.95
N LYS A 65 -2.74 2.94 3.25
CA LYS A 65 -4.21 2.78 3.26
C LYS A 65 -4.76 2.33 1.90
N LEU A 66 -4.18 2.81 0.80
CA LEU A 66 -4.59 2.42 -0.55
C LEU A 66 -4.20 0.97 -0.86
N ILE A 67 -3.05 0.51 -0.37
CA ILE A 67 -2.60 -0.88 -0.51
C ILE A 67 -3.55 -1.80 0.27
N ASP A 68 -3.87 -1.47 1.52
CA ASP A 68 -4.78 -2.27 2.36
C ASP A 68 -6.16 -2.44 1.70
N ARG A 69 -6.74 -1.35 1.18
CA ARG A 69 -8.02 -1.40 0.44
C ARG A 69 -7.95 -2.26 -0.82
N THR A 70 -6.80 -2.35 -1.46
CA THR A 70 -6.58 -3.18 -2.65
C THR A 70 -6.51 -4.65 -2.27
N GLU A 71 -5.84 -4.98 -1.17
CA GLU A 71 -5.74 -6.35 -0.64
C GLU A 71 -7.09 -6.87 -0.12
N GLU A 72 -7.90 -6.01 0.51
CA GLU A 72 -9.28 -6.34 0.89
C GLU A 72 -10.16 -6.67 -0.34
N LYS A 73 -10.05 -5.86 -1.41
CA LYS A 73 -10.79 -6.11 -2.66
C LYS A 73 -10.33 -7.39 -3.35
N ARG A 74 -9.03 -7.68 -3.37
CA ARG A 74 -8.49 -8.94 -3.91
C ARG A 74 -8.96 -10.15 -3.11
N THR A 75 -8.93 -10.06 -1.78
CA THR A 75 -9.41 -11.12 -0.89
C THR A 75 -10.90 -11.38 -1.09
N ARG A 76 -11.70 -10.32 -1.23
CA ARG A 76 -13.14 -10.41 -1.51
C ARG A 76 -13.45 -11.00 -2.89
N TRP A 77 -12.69 -10.62 -3.93
CA TRP A 77 -12.81 -11.23 -5.26
C TRP A 77 -12.50 -12.72 -5.22
N ASN A 78 -11.40 -13.10 -4.56
CA ASN A 78 -11.02 -14.51 -4.42
C ASN A 78 -12.14 -15.31 -3.74
N GLN A 79 -12.68 -14.83 -2.61
CA GLN A 79 -13.82 -15.48 -1.93
C GLN A 79 -15.09 -15.62 -2.79
N GLN A 80 -15.40 -14.63 -3.62
CA GLN A 80 -16.55 -14.71 -4.55
C GLN A 80 -16.32 -15.79 -5.62
N THR A 81 -15.10 -15.88 -6.18
CA THR A 81 -14.77 -16.92 -7.17
C THR A 81 -14.84 -18.33 -6.60
N VAL A 82 -14.31 -18.57 -5.38
CA VAL A 82 -14.39 -19.92 -4.77
C VAL A 82 -15.83 -20.32 -4.46
N LYS A 83 -16.68 -19.39 -4.01
CA LYS A 83 -18.12 -19.64 -3.77
C LYS A 83 -18.84 -20.00 -5.07
N ASN A 84 -18.57 -19.26 -6.15
CA ASN A 84 -19.18 -19.51 -7.45
C ASN A 84 -18.72 -20.86 -8.04
N SER A 85 -17.45 -21.23 -7.91
CA SER A 85 -16.94 -22.54 -8.32
C SER A 85 -17.58 -23.69 -7.52
N LYS A 86 -17.80 -23.51 -6.21
CA LYS A 86 -18.45 -24.52 -5.36
C LYS A 86 -19.93 -24.71 -5.71
N MET A 87 -20.64 -23.64 -6.06
CA MET A 87 -22.02 -23.69 -6.56
C MET A 87 -22.12 -24.41 -7.91
N LEU A 88 -21.19 -24.17 -8.83
CA LEU A 88 -21.14 -24.86 -10.12
C LEU A 88 -20.88 -26.37 -9.94
N GLN A 89 -19.99 -26.76 -9.02
CA GLN A 89 -19.74 -28.18 -8.71
C GLN A 89 -20.96 -28.88 -8.09
N LEU A 90 -21.69 -28.21 -7.20
CA LEU A 90 -22.94 -28.73 -6.62
C LEU A 90 -24.05 -28.92 -7.67
N ASN A 91 -24.18 -27.98 -8.62
CA ASN A 91 -25.17 -28.10 -9.70
C ASN A 91 -24.85 -29.21 -10.70
N ILE A 92 -23.56 -29.46 -10.98
CA ILE A 92 -23.14 -30.58 -11.85
C ILE A 92 -23.44 -31.93 -11.17
N ALA A 93 -23.20 -32.05 -9.86
CA ALA A 93 -23.52 -33.26 -9.10
C ALA A 93 -25.04 -33.54 -9.02
N SER A 94 -25.89 -32.51 -9.13
CA SER A 94 -27.34 -32.65 -9.07
C SER A 94 -28.02 -32.94 -10.41
N GLN A 95 -27.31 -32.88 -11.54
CA GLN A 95 -27.86 -33.17 -12.88
C GLN A 95 -27.49 -34.57 -13.43
N GLY A 96 -26.86 -35.42 -12.62
CA GLY A 96 -26.38 -36.75 -13.03
C GLY A 96 -27.29 -37.95 -12.72
N VAL A 97 -28.59 -37.75 -12.43
CA VAL A 97 -29.54 -38.87 -12.22
C VAL A 97 -30.74 -38.69 -13.13
N GLY A 98 -30.53 -38.95 -14.41
CA GLY A 98 -31.58 -39.00 -15.41
C GLY A 98 -31.19 -39.97 -16.52
N ASP A 99 -31.90 -41.11 -16.55
CA ASP A 99 -31.99 -42.09 -17.61
C ASP A 99 -30.83 -43.05 -17.90
N LYS A 100 -31.08 -44.34 -17.63
CA LYS A 100 -31.50 -45.29 -18.68
C LYS A 100 -31.93 -46.67 -18.13
N LYS A 101 -33.16 -47.05 -18.51
CA LYS A 101 -33.61 -48.36 -19.02
C LYS A 101 -33.36 -49.60 -18.15
N HIS A 102 -34.44 -50.24 -17.68
CA HIS A 102 -35.02 -51.47 -18.27
C HIS A 102 -36.30 -51.86 -17.53
#